data_AF-A0A178IC58-F1
#
_entry.id   AF-A0A178IC58-F1
#
_cell.length_a   1.000
_cell.length_b   1.000
_cell.length_c   1.000
_cell.angle_alpha   90.00
_cell.angle_beta   90.00
_cell.angle_gamma   90.00
#
_symmetry.space_group_name_H-M   'P 1'
#
loop_
_entity.id
_entity.type
_entity.pdbx_description
1 polymer ?
#
loop_
_entity_poly.entity_id
_entity_poly.type
_entity_poly.pdbx_seq_one_letter_code
_entity_poly.pdbx_strand_id
1 'polypeptide(L)'
;MEVANGLIMAERRKRASQADITEALHLVAALPVVTDDETAQHAVSDTAALARQYGLTIYDAAYLELAMRRGASLATSDSALAKAAKAAGVAIFS
;
A
#
# COMPACT_ATOMS: atom_id res chain seq x y z
N MET A 1 2.04 4.06 6.73
CA MET A 1 3.15 4.95 6.29
C MET A 1 2.75 5.79 5.07
N GLU A 2 2.23 5.19 3.99
CA GLU A 2 1.95 5.91 2.72
C GLU A 2 0.87 6.99 2.81
N VAL A 3 -0.22 6.73 3.56
CA VAL A 3 -1.30 7.70 3.75
C VAL A 3 -0.80 9.00 4.40
N ALA A 4 0.03 8.88 5.45
CA ALA A 4 0.64 10.03 6.10
C ALA A 4 1.57 10.81 5.16
N ASN A 5 2.35 10.09 4.33
CA ASN A 5 3.21 10.71 3.32
C ASN A 5 2.39 11.48 2.26
N GLY A 6 1.27 10.92 1.80
CA GLY A 6 0.35 11.56 0.87
C GLY A 6 -0.23 12.86 1.43
N LEU A 7 -0.64 12.84 2.70
CA LEU A 7 -1.18 14.00 3.41
C LEU A 7 -0.14 15.12 3.56
N ILE A 8 1.09 14.82 3.99
CA ILE A 8 2.16 15.82 4.07
C ILE A 8 2.53 16.38 2.69
N MET A 9 2.47 15.57 1.63
CA MET A 9 2.72 16.05 0.27
C MET A 9 1.59 16.97 -0.25
N ALA A 10 0.35 16.79 0.20
CA ALA A 10 -0.75 17.70 -0.10
C ALA A 10 -0.56 19.07 0.59
N GLU A 11 -0.09 19.07 1.84
CA GLU A 11 0.31 20.28 2.58
C GLU A 11 1.42 21.04 1.87
N ARG A 12 2.53 20.35 1.54
CA ARG A 12 3.70 20.94 0.87
C ARG A 12 3.36 21.56 -0.49
N ARG A 13 2.37 21.00 -1.18
CA ARG A 13 1.86 21.51 -2.46
C ARG A 13 0.75 22.56 -2.30
N LYS A 14 0.46 23.01 -1.08
CA LYS A 14 -0.58 23.98 -0.73
C LYS A 14 -1.99 23.60 -1.21
N ARG A 15 -2.27 22.29 -1.29
CA ARG A 15 -3.60 21.77 -1.68
C ARG A 15 -4.52 21.55 -0.48
N ALA A 16 -3.96 21.58 0.73
CA ALA A 16 -4.64 21.43 2.00
C ALA A 16 -3.87 22.24 3.07
N SER A 17 -4.57 22.78 4.05
CA SER A 17 -3.96 23.46 5.20
C SER A 17 -3.47 22.46 6.25
N GLN A 18 -2.65 22.91 7.20
CA GLN A 18 -2.23 22.06 8.32
C GLN A 18 -3.41 21.54 9.16
N ALA A 19 -4.48 22.34 9.28
CA ALA A 19 -5.69 21.92 9.97
C ALA A 19 -6.38 20.77 9.22
N ASP A 20 -6.52 20.89 7.90
CA ASP A 20 -7.11 19.84 7.05
C ASP A 20 -6.32 18.52 7.12
N ILE A 21 -4.99 18.61 7.16
CA ILE A 21 -4.12 17.43 7.28
C ILE A 21 -4.24 16.78 8.66
N THR A 22 -4.32 17.57 9.72
CA THR A 22 -4.47 17.05 11.09
C THR A 22 -5.80 16.33 11.25
N GLU A 23 -6.88 16.88 10.69
CA GLU A 23 -8.19 16.25 10.71
C GLU A 23 -8.23 14.97 9.86
N ALA A 24 -7.61 14.98 8.67
CA ALA A 24 -7.49 13.78 7.85
C ALA A 24 -6.68 12.66 8.53
N LEU A 25 -5.61 13.00 9.26
CA LEU A 25 -4.84 12.02 10.03
C LEU A 25 -5.67 11.39 11.16
N HIS A 26 -6.51 12.18 11.84
CA HIS A 26 -7.43 11.65 12.86
C HIS A 26 -8.46 10.69 12.25
N LEU A 27 -9.02 11.01 11.09
CA LEU A 27 -9.95 10.12 10.39
C LEU A 27 -9.28 8.81 9.96
N VAL A 28 -8.04 8.87 9.46
CA VAL A 28 -7.26 7.69 9.08
C VAL A 28 -6.92 6.82 10.29
N ALA A 29 -6.56 7.43 11.41
CA ALA A 29 -6.26 6.71 12.66
C ALA A 29 -7.50 6.04 13.26
N ALA A 30 -8.70 6.55 12.97
CA ALA A 30 -9.97 5.96 13.40
C ALA A 30 -10.44 4.79 12.51
N LEU A 31 -9.81 4.54 11.36
CA LEU A 31 -10.12 3.38 10.53
C LEU A 31 -9.58 2.11 11.19
N PRO A 32 -10.33 0.98 11.17
CA PRO A 32 -9.90 -0.29 11.74
C PRO A 32 -8.85 -0.96 10.81
N VAL A 33 -7.67 -0.36 10.72
CA VAL A 33 -6.56 -0.89 9.92
C VAL A 33 -5.77 -1.86 10.80
N VAL A 34 -5.75 -3.13 10.43
CA VAL A 34 -4.89 -4.14 11.07
C VAL A 34 -3.54 -4.10 10.37
N THR A 35 -2.49 -3.72 11.09
CA THR A 35 -1.10 -3.87 10.64
C THR A 35 -0.70 -5.34 10.68
N ASP A 36 -0.21 -5.88 9.56
CA ASP A 36 0.24 -7.27 9.47
C ASP A 36 1.73 -7.38 9.86
N ASP A 37 1.99 -7.76 11.12
CA ASP A 37 3.32 -7.99 11.66
C ASP A 37 3.99 -9.29 11.11
N GLU A 38 3.24 -10.24 10.52
CA GLU A 38 3.81 -11.47 9.93
C GLU A 38 4.62 -11.18 8.65
N THR A 39 4.28 -10.08 7.96
CA THR A 39 4.96 -9.63 6.74
C THR A 39 6.47 -9.45 6.96
N ALA A 40 6.88 -9.05 8.16
CA ALA A 40 8.30 -8.83 8.47
C ALA A 40 9.12 -10.14 8.55
N GLN A 41 8.51 -11.27 8.91
CA GLN A 41 9.24 -12.52 9.17
C GLN A 41 9.24 -13.49 7.99
N HIS A 42 8.13 -13.60 7.25
CA HIS A 42 8.02 -14.54 6.11
C HIS A 42 8.10 -13.83 4.76
N ALA A 43 7.72 -12.56 4.68
CA ALA A 43 7.61 -11.91 3.39
C ALA A 43 8.94 -11.41 2.84
N VAL A 44 10.07 -11.40 3.57
CA VAL A 44 11.30 -10.78 3.04
C VAL A 44 11.83 -11.49 1.78
N SER A 45 11.87 -12.83 1.72
CA SER A 45 12.31 -13.54 0.50
C SER A 45 11.28 -13.45 -0.61
N ASP A 46 10.02 -13.66 -0.27
CA ASP A 46 8.93 -13.76 -1.26
C ASP A 46 8.58 -12.38 -1.83
N THR A 47 8.55 -11.36 -0.97
CA THR A 47 8.44 -9.94 -1.37
C THR A 47 9.64 -9.52 -2.21
N ALA A 48 10.87 -9.92 -1.86
CA ALA A 48 12.03 -9.59 -2.68
C ALA A 48 11.99 -10.29 -4.06
N ALA A 49 11.50 -11.52 -4.12
CA ALA A 49 11.29 -12.24 -5.37
C ALA A 49 10.22 -11.55 -6.23
N LEU A 50 9.07 -11.18 -5.64
CA LEU A 50 8.00 -10.44 -6.32
C LEU A 50 8.47 -9.05 -6.77
N ALA A 51 9.22 -8.33 -5.93
CA ALA A 51 9.80 -7.03 -6.27
C ALA A 51 10.70 -7.14 -7.50
N ARG A 52 11.55 -8.17 -7.55
CA ARG A 52 12.42 -8.42 -8.72
C ARG A 52 11.62 -8.87 -9.95
N GLN A 53 10.65 -9.76 -9.77
CA GLN A 53 9.86 -10.33 -10.85
C GLN A 53 9.01 -9.26 -11.55
N TYR A 54 8.40 -8.36 -10.79
CA TYR A 54 7.44 -7.38 -11.30
C TYR A 54 8.02 -5.95 -11.35
N GLY A 55 9.28 -5.74 -10.96
CA GLY A 55 9.92 -4.43 -10.95
C GLY A 55 9.31 -3.47 -9.93
N LEU A 56 8.84 -3.98 -8.80
CA LEU A 56 8.17 -3.22 -7.75
C LEU A 56 9.15 -2.75 -6.69
N THR A 57 8.76 -1.72 -5.94
CA THR A 57 9.42 -1.44 -4.66
C THR A 57 9.12 -2.57 -3.67
N ILE A 58 9.93 -2.71 -2.62
CA ILE A 58 9.66 -3.70 -1.55
C ILE A 58 8.30 -3.44 -0.89
N TYR A 59 7.88 -2.17 -0.78
CA TYR A 59 6.56 -1.82 -0.23
C TYR A 59 5.42 -2.30 -1.12
N ASP A 60 5.47 -1.99 -2.41
CA ASP A 60 4.44 -2.42 -3.37
C ASP A 60 4.37 -3.95 -3.45
N ALA A 61 5.53 -4.62 -3.46
CA ALA A 61 5.62 -6.07 -3.46
C ALA A 61 5.05 -6.69 -2.18
N ALA A 62 5.16 -6.02 -1.03
CA ALA A 62 4.59 -6.50 0.23
C ALA A 62 3.06 -6.45 0.21
N TYR A 63 2.46 -5.42 -0.39
CA TYR A 63 1.01 -5.39 -0.60
C TYR A 63 0.54 -6.48 -1.57
N LEU A 64 1.32 -6.76 -2.62
CA LEU A 64 1.01 -7.85 -3.54
C LEU A 64 1.10 -9.21 -2.86
N GLU A 65 2.18 -9.49 -2.13
CA GLU A 65 2.37 -10.71 -1.34
C GLU A 65 1.19 -10.93 -0.39
N LEU A 66 0.84 -9.89 0.38
CA LEU A 66 -0.24 -9.96 1.35
C LEU A 66 -1.58 -10.30 0.68
N ALA A 67 -1.89 -9.67 -0.45
CA ALA A 67 -3.11 -9.95 -1.20
C ALA A 67 -3.13 -11.40 -1.72
N MET A 68 -2.01 -11.91 -2.24
CA MET A 68 -1.87 -13.30 -2.68
C MET A 68 -2.05 -14.27 -1.51
N ARG A 69 -1.36 -14.04 -0.39
CA ARG A 69 -1.38 -14.92 0.79
C ARG A 69 -2.75 -14.99 1.44
N ARG A 70 -3.49 -13.87 1.46
CA ARG A 70 -4.83 -13.78 2.05
C ARG A 70 -5.95 -14.13 1.07
N GLY A 71 -5.63 -14.34 -0.22
CA GLY A 71 -6.65 -14.50 -1.27
C GLY A 71 -7.56 -13.27 -1.42
N ALA A 72 -7.04 -12.09 -1.08
CA ALA A 72 -7.80 -10.84 -1.05
C ALA A 72 -7.65 -10.05 -2.36
N SER A 73 -8.65 -9.23 -2.67
CA SER A 73 -8.53 -8.25 -3.74
C SER A 73 -7.66 -7.07 -3.31
N LEU A 74 -6.83 -6.56 -4.23
CA LEU A 74 -5.93 -5.43 -3.99
C LEU A 74 -6.58 -4.11 -4.44
N ALA A 75 -6.71 -3.16 -3.52
CA ALA A 75 -7.09 -1.79 -3.82
C ALA A 75 -5.82 -0.92 -3.89
N THR A 76 -5.51 -0.37 -5.07
CA THR A 76 -4.35 0.52 -5.23
C THR A 76 -4.60 1.54 -6.33
N SER A 77 -4.08 2.76 -6.13
CA SER A 77 -3.98 3.78 -7.17
C SER A 77 -2.65 3.75 -7.93
N ASP A 78 -1.71 2.91 -7.51
CA ASP A 78 -0.42 2.74 -8.19
C ASP A 78 -0.58 1.83 -9.41
N SER A 79 -0.21 2.34 -10.58
CA SER A 79 -0.40 1.64 -11.84
C SER A 79 0.57 0.48 -12.05
N ALA A 80 1.78 0.56 -11.49
CA ALA A 80 2.76 -0.52 -11.55
C ALA A 80 2.31 -1.68 -10.67
N LEU A 81 1.86 -1.39 -9.45
CA LEU A 81 1.32 -2.39 -8.54
C LEU A 81 0.02 -3.00 -9.07
N ALA A 82 -0.89 -2.20 -9.63
CA ALA A 82 -2.11 -2.71 -10.25
C ALA A 82 -1.83 -3.66 -11.42
N LYS A 83 -0.81 -3.35 -12.24
CA LYS A 83 -0.37 -4.21 -13.33
C LYS A 83 0.24 -5.51 -12.82
N ALA A 84 1.08 -5.44 -11.78
CA ALA A 84 1.68 -6.60 -11.16
C ALA A 84 0.63 -7.54 -10.55
N ALA A 85 -0.36 -7.01 -9.82
CA ALA A 85 -1.48 -7.78 -9.28
C ALA A 85 -2.27 -8.50 -10.37
N LYS A 86 -2.60 -7.82 -11.48
CA LYS A 86 -3.24 -8.48 -12.63
C LYS A 86 -2.38 -9.60 -13.22
N ALA A 87 -1.07 -9.37 -13.35
CA ALA A 87 -0.14 -10.37 -13.86
C ALA A 87 0.06 -11.57 -12.90
N ALA A 88 -0.10 -11.34 -11.59
CA ALA A 88 -0.06 -12.37 -10.56
C ALA A 88 -1.41 -13.08 -10.32
N GLY A 89 -2.47 -12.68 -11.04
CA GLY A 89 -3.82 -13.26 -10.88
C GLY A 89 -4.58 -12.76 -9.65
N VAL A 90 -4.12 -11.67 -9.03
CA VAL A 90 -4.79 -11.02 -7.90
C VAL A 90 -5.88 -10.08 -8.43
N ALA A 91 -7.09 -10.22 -7.88
CA ALA A 91 -8.22 -9.35 -8.21
C ALA A 91 -7.94 -7.90 -7.77
N ILE A 92 -8.33 -6.92 -8.58
CA ILE A 92 -8.22 -5.50 -8.26
C ILE A 92 -9.60 -4.99 -7.82
N PHE A 93 -9.65 -4.20 -6.76
CA PHE A 93 -10.85 -3.40 -6.46
C PHE A 93 -10.98 -2.28 -7.51
N SER A 94 -12.07 -2.31 -8.27
CA SER A 94 -12.44 -1.32 -9.28
C SER A 94 -13.45 -0.32 -8.76
#